data_AF-A0A8T4EUZ8-F1
#
_entry.id   AF-A0A8T4EUZ8-F1
#
_cell.length_a   1.000
_cell.length_b   1.000
_cell.length_c   1.000
_cell.angle_alpha   90.00
_cell.angle_beta   90.00
_cell.angle_gamma   90.00
#
_symmetry.space_group_name_H-M   'P 1'
#
loop_
_entity.id
_entity.type
_entity.pdbx_description
1 polymer ?
#
loop_
_entity_poly.entity_id
_entity_poly.type
_entity_poly.pdbx_seq_one_letter_code
_entity_poly.pdbx_strand_id
1 'polypeptide(L)'
;MKRLYTLAACATIVAGPTASTATATSGVEPVTTTGAAALATATPPPPEWEPDPDVDVPVTRVPRDASRGSALVLTVSGGGPGTSFERFSKLACDPPRGTHPRRVRACAVLDQANGDPGNLDPDPDTTCPKVFDPVTVTANGIWRGRYVWFERTYSNTCAAHAMTDVLFDI
;
A
#
# COMPACT_ATOMS: atom_id res chain seq x y z
N MET A 1 24.51 -29.71 29.48
CA MET A 1 25.36 -28.50 29.38
C MET A 1 24.43 -27.31 29.21
N LYS A 2 24.21 -26.54 30.29
CA LYS A 2 23.19 -25.47 30.38
C LYS A 2 23.72 -24.18 29.76
N ARG A 3 23.02 -23.65 28.75
CA ARG A 3 23.28 -22.32 28.17
C ARG A 3 22.44 -21.29 28.93
N LEU A 4 23.12 -20.44 29.70
CA LEU A 4 22.53 -19.28 30.37
C LEU A 4 22.14 -18.24 29.31
N TYR A 5 20.87 -17.84 29.30
CA TYR A 5 20.36 -16.70 28.55
C TYR A 5 20.24 -15.51 29.50
N THR A 6 21.04 -14.47 29.24
CA THR A 6 21.00 -13.20 29.98
C THR A 6 19.88 -12.33 29.42
N LEU A 7 18.88 -12.03 30.24
CA LEU A 7 17.81 -11.07 29.96
C LEU A 7 18.35 -9.64 30.17
N ALA A 8 18.37 -8.83 29.12
CA ALA A 8 18.63 -7.39 29.21
C ALA A 8 17.32 -6.63 29.40
N ALA A 9 17.27 -5.80 30.43
CA ALA A 9 16.11 -5.04 30.88
C ALA A 9 15.81 -3.83 29.97
N CYS A 10 14.54 -3.66 29.58
CA CYS A 10 14.03 -2.43 28.96
C CYS A 10 13.84 -1.35 30.04
N ALA A 11 14.56 -0.24 29.92
CA ALA A 11 14.33 0.97 30.71
C ALA A 11 13.22 1.81 30.06
N THR A 12 12.16 2.08 30.81
CA THR A 12 11.03 2.95 30.43
C THR A 12 11.41 4.42 30.64
N ILE A 13 11.32 5.24 29.58
CA ILE A 13 11.41 6.70 29.69
C ILE A 13 9.98 7.25 29.81
N VAL A 14 9.65 7.77 30.99
CA VAL A 14 8.46 8.58 31.27
C VAL A 14 8.86 10.05 31.09
N ALA A 15 8.21 10.77 30.18
CA ALA A 15 8.32 12.22 30.08
C ALA A 15 6.91 12.83 30.02
N GLY A 16 6.44 13.31 31.17
CA GLY A 16 5.28 14.19 31.33
C GLY A 16 5.67 15.67 31.29
N PRO A 17 4.73 16.59 31.53
CA PRO A 17 4.48 17.75 30.68
C PRO A 17 5.15 19.05 31.15
N THR A 18 5.54 19.91 30.23
CA THR A 18 5.87 21.32 30.52
C THR A 18 4.72 22.22 30.08
N ALA A 19 3.91 22.64 31.05
CA ALA A 19 2.97 23.73 30.90
C ALA A 19 3.73 25.07 30.95
N SER A 20 3.67 25.85 29.87
CA SER A 20 4.09 27.25 29.87
C SER A 20 2.87 28.13 30.17
N THR A 21 2.91 28.80 31.32
CA THR A 21 2.02 29.91 31.66
C THR A 21 2.52 31.18 31.00
N ALA A 22 1.73 31.77 30.11
CA ALA A 22 1.96 33.11 29.58
C ALA A 22 0.81 34.02 30.03
N THR A 23 1.13 34.91 30.97
CA THR A 23 0.25 35.98 31.44
C THR A 23 0.34 37.13 30.43
N ALA A 24 -0.77 37.44 29.76
CA ALA A 24 -0.90 38.65 28.95
C ALA A 24 -2.05 39.48 29.50
N THR A 25 -1.69 40.51 30.27
CA THR A 25 -2.59 41.59 30.67
C THR A 25 -2.74 42.52 29.47
N SER A 26 -3.95 42.65 28.93
CA SER A 26 -4.29 43.74 28.02
C SER A 26 -5.65 44.28 28.43
N GLY A 27 -5.61 45.51 28.95
CA GLY A 27 -6.80 46.30 29.21
C GLY A 27 -7.48 46.63 27.90
N VAL A 28 -8.80 46.47 27.88
CA VAL A 28 -9.67 46.99 26.83
C VAL A 28 -10.86 47.59 27.56
N GLU A 29 -11.12 48.87 27.29
CA GLU A 29 -12.21 49.66 27.87
C GLU A 29 -13.60 49.11 27.47
N PRO A 30 -14.64 49.32 28.29
CA PRO A 30 -15.99 48.90 27.96
C PRO A 30 -16.62 49.85 26.94
N VAL A 31 -16.71 49.42 25.68
CA VAL A 31 -17.57 50.07 24.67
C VAL A 31 -18.99 49.52 24.81
N THR A 32 -19.91 50.34 25.30
CA THR A 32 -21.35 50.05 25.30
C THR A 32 -21.90 50.14 23.88
N THR A 33 -21.89 49.00 23.17
CA THR A 33 -22.59 48.86 21.89
C THR A 33 -24.02 48.42 22.16
N THR A 34 -24.98 49.34 22.03
CA THR A 34 -26.41 49.03 21.92
C THR A 34 -26.65 48.40 20.54
N GLY A 35 -26.38 47.10 20.42
CA GLY A 35 -26.67 46.32 19.23
C GLY A 35 -28.05 45.68 19.33
N ALA A 36 -28.93 45.97 18.37
CA ALA A 36 -30.20 45.28 18.22
C ALA A 36 -29.94 43.76 18.06
N ALA A 37 -30.53 42.95 18.93
CA ALA A 37 -30.45 41.50 18.89
C ALA A 37 -31.15 40.97 17.63
N ALA A 38 -30.39 40.75 16.55
CA ALA A 38 -30.82 39.86 15.50
C ALA A 38 -30.87 38.45 16.09
N LEU A 39 -32.07 37.86 16.13
CA LEU A 39 -32.26 36.45 16.48
C LEU A 39 -31.41 35.62 15.53
N ALA A 40 -30.25 35.16 15.99
CA ALA A 40 -29.47 34.17 15.29
C ALA A 40 -30.30 32.88 15.27
N THR A 41 -30.94 32.57 14.14
CA THR A 41 -31.42 31.24 13.86
C THR A 41 -30.22 30.32 13.88
N ALA A 42 -30.04 29.57 14.97
CA ALA A 42 -29.05 28.53 15.07
C ALA A 42 -29.30 27.53 13.93
N THR A 43 -28.33 27.40 13.03
CA THR A 43 -28.33 26.30 12.06
C THR A 43 -28.41 25.00 12.86
N PRO A 44 -29.41 24.13 12.62
CA PRO A 44 -29.47 22.84 13.31
C PRO A 44 -28.17 22.06 13.06
N PRO A 45 -27.67 21.30 14.04
CA PRO A 45 -26.53 20.41 13.82
C PRO A 45 -26.87 19.45 12.67
N PRO A 46 -25.87 19.02 11.87
CA PRO A 46 -26.12 17.99 10.85
C PRO A 46 -26.78 16.78 11.51
N PRO A 47 -27.74 16.12 10.85
CA PRO A 47 -28.38 14.93 11.41
C PRO A 47 -27.30 13.90 11.77
N GLU A 48 -27.52 13.21 12.89
CA GLU A 48 -26.74 12.02 13.22
C GLU A 48 -26.85 11.03 12.05
N TRP A 49 -25.83 10.18 11.83
CA TRP A 49 -25.72 9.31 10.66
C TRP A 49 -26.75 8.16 10.69
N GLU A 50 -28.02 8.42 10.90
CA GLU A 50 -29.08 7.43 10.94
C GLU A 50 -29.35 6.89 9.52
N PRO A 51 -29.12 5.59 9.25
CA PRO A 51 -29.44 5.01 7.95
C PRO A 51 -30.97 5.01 7.78
N ASP A 52 -31.45 5.67 6.73
CA ASP A 52 -32.88 5.74 6.38
C ASP A 52 -33.38 4.33 5.98
N PRO A 53 -34.30 3.71 6.74
CA PRO A 53 -34.79 2.37 6.49
C PRO A 53 -35.68 2.27 5.25
N ASP A 54 -36.16 3.39 4.71
CA ASP A 54 -37.09 3.44 3.59
C ASP A 54 -36.39 3.62 2.22
N VAL A 55 -35.05 3.70 2.19
CA VAL A 55 -34.27 3.83 0.95
C VAL A 55 -33.84 2.46 0.42
N ASP A 56 -34.52 1.99 -0.64
CA ASP A 56 -34.08 0.84 -1.43
C ASP A 56 -32.85 1.19 -2.30
N VAL A 57 -31.65 0.94 -1.77
CA VAL A 57 -30.41 1.11 -2.54
C VAL A 57 -30.22 -0.13 -3.44
N PRO A 58 -30.10 0.04 -4.78
CA PRO A 58 -29.84 -1.09 -5.66
C PRO A 58 -28.47 -1.72 -5.36
N VAL A 59 -28.46 -2.97 -4.90
CA VAL A 59 -27.23 -3.73 -4.65
C VAL A 59 -26.93 -4.67 -5.83
N THR A 60 -25.76 -4.50 -6.43
CA THR A 60 -25.24 -5.45 -7.43
C THR A 60 -24.42 -6.53 -6.73
N ARG A 61 -24.80 -7.80 -6.85
CA ARG A 61 -23.97 -8.91 -6.36
C ARG A 61 -22.81 -9.16 -7.34
N VAL A 62 -21.59 -8.93 -6.89
CA VAL A 62 -20.39 -9.35 -7.60
C VAL A 62 -20.14 -10.84 -7.33
N PRO A 63 -19.85 -11.66 -8.36
CA PRO A 63 -19.46 -13.06 -8.14
C PRO A 63 -18.34 -13.17 -7.11
N ARG A 64 -18.36 -14.22 -6.27
CA ARG A 64 -17.39 -14.40 -5.18
C ARG A 64 -15.94 -14.41 -5.67
N ASP A 65 -15.70 -14.92 -6.86
CA ASP A 65 -14.35 -14.99 -7.44
C ASP A 65 -13.86 -13.62 -7.92
N ALA A 66 -14.76 -12.80 -8.47
CA ALA A 66 -14.46 -11.40 -8.81
C ALA A 66 -14.34 -10.49 -7.58
N SER A 67 -14.90 -10.88 -6.43
CA SER A 67 -14.74 -10.17 -5.15
C SER A 67 -13.52 -10.62 -4.35
N ARG A 68 -12.92 -11.76 -4.67
CA ARG A 68 -11.58 -12.15 -4.22
C ARG A 68 -10.55 -11.39 -5.08
N GLY A 69 -10.46 -10.08 -4.87
CA GLY A 69 -9.67 -9.18 -5.72
C GLY A 69 -8.24 -9.67 -5.96
N SER A 70 -7.75 -9.44 -7.18
CA SER A 70 -6.37 -9.70 -7.58
C SER A 70 -5.63 -8.36 -7.67
N ALA A 71 -4.80 -8.06 -6.67
CA ALA A 71 -4.05 -6.81 -6.57
C ALA A 71 -2.67 -7.06 -5.95
N LEU A 72 -1.62 -6.72 -6.69
CA LEU A 72 -0.23 -6.85 -6.30
C LEU A 72 0.48 -5.50 -6.39
N VAL A 73 1.41 -5.28 -5.48
CA VAL A 73 2.46 -4.27 -5.58
C VAL A 73 3.72 -4.95 -6.07
N LEU A 74 4.30 -4.40 -7.12
CA LEU A 74 5.48 -4.90 -7.79
C LEU A 74 6.61 -3.91 -7.53
N THR A 75 7.79 -4.39 -7.15
CA THR A 75 8.96 -3.53 -6.91
C THR A 75 10.20 -4.06 -7.60
N VAL A 76 11.12 -3.14 -7.91
CA VAL A 76 12.47 -3.44 -8.41
C VAL A 76 13.47 -2.62 -7.60
N SER A 77 14.50 -3.27 -7.08
CA SER A 77 15.66 -2.64 -6.44
C SER A 77 16.95 -3.08 -7.14
N GLY A 78 17.93 -2.18 -7.21
CA GLY A 78 19.30 -2.54 -7.51
C GLY A 78 19.94 -3.28 -6.33
N GLY A 79 20.82 -4.23 -6.64
CA GLY A 79 21.57 -4.98 -5.64
C GLY A 79 20.83 -6.19 -5.05
N GLY A 80 21.25 -6.58 -3.86
CA GLY A 80 20.77 -7.77 -3.16
C GLY A 80 19.53 -7.52 -2.27
N PRO A 81 19.08 -8.57 -1.55
CA PRO A 81 17.94 -8.48 -0.64
C PRO A 81 18.10 -7.39 0.44
N GLY A 82 17.00 -6.76 0.83
CA GLY A 82 16.97 -5.74 1.87
C GLY A 82 17.40 -4.34 1.42
N THR A 83 17.71 -4.13 0.13
CA THR A 83 17.86 -2.78 -0.45
C THR A 83 16.50 -2.12 -0.63
N SER A 84 16.45 -0.78 -0.53
CA SER A 84 15.24 -0.03 -0.84
C SER A 84 14.90 -0.17 -2.32
N PHE A 85 13.62 -0.31 -2.66
CA PHE A 85 13.20 -0.31 -4.06
C PHE A 85 13.40 1.06 -4.70
N GLU A 86 13.80 1.02 -5.97
CA GLU A 86 14.00 2.21 -6.81
C GLU A 86 12.74 2.51 -7.62
N ARG A 87 12.02 1.45 -8.00
CA ARG A 87 10.80 1.52 -8.80
C ARG A 87 9.73 0.62 -8.21
N PHE A 88 8.48 1.05 -8.32
CA PHE A 88 7.33 0.26 -7.93
C PHE A 88 6.13 0.54 -8.84
N SER A 89 5.23 -0.44 -8.93
CA SER A 89 3.95 -0.24 -9.57
C SER A 89 2.85 -1.01 -8.85
N LYS A 90 1.61 -0.55 -9.05
CA LYS A 90 0.40 -1.24 -8.60
C LYS A 90 -0.22 -1.93 -9.80
N LEU A 91 -0.63 -3.18 -9.62
CA LEU A 91 -1.33 -3.96 -10.63
C LEU A 91 -2.56 -4.61 -10.00
N ALA A 92 -3.73 -4.40 -10.58
CA ALA A 92 -4.92 -5.17 -10.26
C ALA A 92 -5.50 -5.78 -11.53
N CYS A 93 -5.97 -7.03 -11.47
CA CYS A 93 -6.27 -7.82 -12.68
C CYS A 93 -7.75 -8.05 -12.97
N ASP A 94 -8.65 -7.71 -12.04
CA ASP A 94 -10.10 -7.90 -12.20
C ASP A 94 -10.86 -6.57 -12.01
N PRO A 95 -11.03 -5.73 -13.05
CA PRO A 95 -10.32 -5.73 -14.34
C PRO A 95 -8.88 -5.15 -14.28
N PRO A 96 -8.06 -5.33 -15.34
CA PRO A 96 -6.68 -4.80 -15.44
C PRO A 96 -6.59 -3.28 -15.24
N ARG A 97 -5.99 -2.83 -14.13
CA ARG A 97 -5.82 -1.42 -13.74
C ARG A 97 -4.57 -1.22 -12.88
N GLY A 98 -4.24 0.04 -12.58
CA GLY A 98 -3.09 0.42 -11.75
C GLY A 98 -2.02 1.20 -12.53
N THR A 99 -0.83 1.33 -11.94
CA THR A 99 0.27 2.14 -12.50
C THR A 99 1.23 1.35 -13.37
N HIS A 100 1.15 0.02 -13.40
CA HIS A 100 1.98 -0.80 -14.29
C HIS A 100 1.76 -0.37 -15.76
N PRO A 101 2.81 -0.19 -16.58
CA PRO A 101 2.65 0.28 -17.96
C PRO A 101 1.97 -0.75 -18.86
N ARG A 102 2.25 -2.04 -18.67
CA ARG A 102 1.72 -3.16 -19.49
C ARG A 102 0.71 -4.04 -18.74
N ARG A 103 -0.32 -3.42 -18.15
CA ARG A 103 -1.28 -4.09 -17.21
C ARG A 103 -1.87 -5.40 -17.74
N VAL A 104 -2.39 -5.37 -18.97
CA VAL A 104 -3.07 -6.54 -19.57
C VAL A 104 -2.10 -7.72 -19.72
N ARG A 105 -0.89 -7.46 -20.22
CA ARG A 105 0.13 -8.51 -20.39
C ARG A 105 0.65 -9.00 -19.04
N ALA A 106 0.90 -8.11 -18.07
CA ALA A 106 1.34 -8.49 -16.73
C ALA A 106 0.30 -9.36 -16.00
N CYS A 107 -1.00 -9.06 -16.16
CA CYS A 107 -2.06 -9.92 -15.62
C CYS A 107 -2.08 -11.30 -16.28
N ALA A 108 -1.88 -11.38 -17.60
CA ALA A 108 -1.80 -12.65 -18.31
C ALA A 108 -0.60 -13.50 -17.83
N VAL A 109 0.54 -12.87 -17.51
CA VAL A 109 1.71 -13.55 -16.91
C VAL A 109 1.36 -14.10 -15.53
N LEU A 110 0.73 -13.29 -14.66
CA LEU A 110 0.29 -13.77 -13.34
C LEU A 110 -0.77 -14.87 -13.43
N ASP A 111 -1.64 -14.84 -14.43
CA ASP A 111 -2.60 -15.93 -14.68
C ASP A 111 -1.90 -17.26 -14.98
N GLN A 112 -0.86 -17.25 -15.82
CA GLN A 112 -0.06 -18.44 -16.12
C GLN A 112 0.60 -19.01 -14.86
N ALA A 113 1.06 -18.12 -13.98
CA ALA A 113 1.75 -18.48 -12.74
C ALA A 113 0.81 -18.71 -11.55
N ASN A 114 -0.50 -18.62 -11.75
CA ASN A 114 -1.52 -18.65 -10.69
C ASN A 114 -1.21 -17.68 -9.52
N GLY A 115 -0.75 -16.48 -9.88
CA GLY A 115 -0.41 -15.39 -8.98
C GLY A 115 0.99 -15.41 -8.37
N ASP A 116 1.75 -16.48 -8.57
CA ASP A 116 3.08 -16.64 -7.99
C ASP A 116 4.15 -16.66 -9.09
N PRO A 117 4.93 -15.57 -9.26
CA PRO A 117 5.96 -15.48 -10.28
C PRO A 117 7.06 -16.55 -10.18
N GLY A 118 7.19 -17.23 -9.03
CA GLY A 118 8.11 -18.35 -8.87
C GLY A 118 7.74 -19.59 -9.69
N ASN A 119 6.50 -19.66 -10.19
CA ASN A 119 6.01 -20.74 -11.04
C ASN A 119 6.16 -20.47 -12.54
N LEU A 120 6.79 -19.35 -12.93
CA LEU A 120 7.07 -19.04 -14.32
C LEU A 120 8.33 -19.77 -14.80
N ASP A 121 8.25 -20.29 -16.02
CA ASP A 121 9.38 -20.86 -16.72
C ASP A 121 10.14 -19.77 -17.50
N PRO A 122 11.47 -19.89 -17.64
CA PRO A 122 12.23 -19.00 -18.50
C PRO A 122 11.79 -19.08 -19.95
N ASP A 123 11.81 -17.94 -20.63
CA ASP A 123 11.73 -17.89 -22.09
C ASP A 123 12.97 -18.58 -22.71
N PRO A 124 12.79 -19.72 -23.42
CA PRO A 124 13.90 -20.48 -23.99
C PRO A 124 14.60 -19.75 -25.15
N ASP A 125 13.95 -18.76 -25.76
CA ASP A 125 14.48 -18.01 -26.89
C ASP A 125 15.28 -16.77 -26.45
N THR A 126 15.23 -16.41 -25.18
CA THR A 126 15.95 -15.25 -24.64
C THR A 126 17.37 -15.62 -24.21
N THR A 127 18.37 -15.00 -24.87
CA THR A 127 19.79 -15.09 -24.47
C THR A 127 20.25 -13.81 -23.78
N CYS A 128 20.69 -13.91 -22.52
CA CYS A 128 21.14 -12.77 -21.73
C CYS A 128 22.67 -12.61 -21.71
N PRO A 129 23.17 -11.36 -21.67
CA PRO A 129 24.59 -11.09 -21.48
C PRO A 129 25.06 -11.59 -20.10
N LYS A 130 26.32 -12.01 -20.02
CA LYS A 130 26.97 -12.47 -18.77
C LYS A 130 27.51 -11.32 -17.91
N VAL A 131 26.81 -10.19 -17.90
CA VAL A 131 27.14 -9.05 -17.02
C VAL A 131 26.47 -9.30 -15.67
N PHE A 132 27.22 -9.06 -14.60
CA PHE A 132 26.69 -9.13 -13.23
C PHE A 132 26.32 -7.72 -12.76
N ASP A 133 25.03 -7.43 -12.75
CA ASP A 133 24.42 -6.19 -12.28
C ASP A 133 23.09 -6.54 -11.59
N PRO A 134 23.16 -7.06 -10.35
CA PRO A 134 22.04 -7.77 -9.76
C PRO A 134 20.83 -6.87 -9.52
N VAL A 135 19.64 -7.43 -9.77
CA VAL A 135 18.37 -6.76 -9.50
C VAL A 135 17.50 -7.66 -8.65
N THR A 136 16.90 -7.10 -7.62
CA THR A 136 15.94 -7.79 -6.76
C THR A 136 14.54 -7.30 -7.06
N VAL A 137 13.64 -8.25 -7.34
CA VAL A 137 12.24 -7.96 -7.66
C VAL A 137 11.34 -8.54 -6.58
N THR A 138 10.25 -7.85 -6.27
CA THR A 138 9.23 -8.36 -5.34
C THR A 138 7.83 -8.22 -5.90
N ALA A 139 6.97 -9.19 -5.59
CA ALA A 139 5.55 -9.15 -5.90
C ALA A 139 4.75 -9.54 -4.66
N ASN A 140 4.02 -8.57 -4.11
CA ASN A 140 3.34 -8.72 -2.82
C ASN A 140 1.89 -8.26 -2.91
N GLY A 141 0.96 -9.03 -2.35
CA GLY A 141 -0.44 -8.64 -2.32
C GLY A 141 -1.38 -9.83 -2.25
N ILE A 142 -2.52 -9.72 -2.93
CA ILE A 142 -3.56 -10.73 -2.96
C ILE A 142 -3.80 -11.17 -4.40
N TRP A 143 -3.86 -12.48 -4.63
CA TRP A 143 -4.29 -13.07 -5.89
C TRP A 143 -5.44 -14.02 -5.64
N ARG A 144 -6.64 -13.72 -6.16
CA ARG A 144 -7.84 -14.56 -6.00
C ARG A 144 -8.09 -15.02 -4.55
N GLY A 145 -7.84 -14.12 -3.60
CA GLY A 145 -8.03 -14.35 -2.16
C GLY A 145 -6.89 -15.09 -1.45
N ARG A 146 -5.78 -15.37 -2.14
CA ARG A 146 -4.54 -15.90 -1.55
C ARG A 146 -3.51 -14.80 -1.40
N TYR A 147 -2.78 -14.81 -0.29
CA TYR A 147 -1.62 -13.94 -0.13
C TYR A 147 -0.49 -14.39 -1.07
N VAL A 148 0.11 -13.43 -1.76
CA VAL A 148 1.30 -13.63 -2.59
C VAL A 148 2.45 -12.89 -1.90
N TRP A 149 3.54 -13.61 -1.68
CA TRP A 149 4.83 -13.07 -1.26
C TRP A 149 5.91 -13.68 -2.13
N PHE A 150 6.53 -12.84 -2.95
CA PHE A 150 7.58 -13.25 -3.86
C PHE A 150 8.73 -12.26 -3.78
N GLU A 151 9.94 -12.78 -3.63
CA GLU A 151 11.19 -12.04 -3.72
C GLU A 151 12.22 -12.90 -4.45
N ARG A 152 12.91 -12.31 -5.43
CA ARG A 152 14.01 -12.98 -6.11
C ARG A 152 15.04 -11.98 -6.62
N THR A 153 16.31 -12.31 -6.44
CA THR A 153 17.43 -11.60 -7.06
C THR A 153 17.87 -12.33 -8.32
N TYR A 154 17.98 -11.58 -9.42
CA TYR A 154 18.51 -12.06 -10.70
C TYR A 154 19.89 -11.44 -10.96
N SER A 155 20.70 -12.10 -11.79
CA SER A 155 22.06 -11.64 -12.10
C SER A 155 22.10 -10.31 -12.85
N ASN A 156 21.05 -10.00 -13.60
CA ASN A 156 20.83 -8.75 -14.31
C ASN A 156 19.35 -8.60 -14.72
N THR A 157 18.99 -7.43 -15.22
CA THR A 157 17.63 -7.11 -15.70
C THR A 157 17.17 -8.02 -16.83
N CYS A 158 18.05 -8.42 -17.75
CA CYS A 158 17.70 -9.37 -18.81
C CYS A 158 17.27 -10.72 -18.22
N ALA A 159 18.02 -11.27 -17.26
CA ALA A 159 17.68 -12.52 -16.61
C ALA A 159 16.36 -12.45 -15.85
N ALA A 160 16.05 -11.29 -15.24
CA ALA A 160 14.76 -11.05 -14.62
C ALA A 160 13.63 -11.07 -15.67
N HIS A 161 13.77 -10.33 -16.77
CA HIS A 161 12.78 -10.30 -17.86
C HIS A 161 12.61 -11.69 -18.51
N ALA A 162 13.69 -12.42 -18.77
CA ALA A 162 13.64 -13.76 -19.35
C ALA A 162 12.80 -14.73 -18.51
N MET A 163 12.84 -14.58 -17.18
CA MET A 163 12.10 -15.43 -16.23
C MET A 163 10.68 -14.96 -15.95
N THR A 164 10.40 -13.66 -16.07
CA THR A 164 9.15 -13.06 -15.56
C THR A 164 8.36 -12.29 -16.61
N ASP A 165 8.83 -12.31 -17.87
CA ASP A 165 8.30 -11.52 -18.97
C ASP A 165 8.16 -10.04 -18.54
N VAL A 166 7.11 -9.35 -18.98
CA VAL A 166 6.88 -7.93 -18.69
C VAL A 166 6.54 -7.59 -17.24
N LEU A 167 6.48 -8.56 -16.32
CA LEU A 167 5.91 -8.36 -14.98
C LEU A 167 6.66 -7.33 -14.14
N PHE A 168 7.97 -7.19 -14.33
CA PHE A 168 8.81 -6.22 -13.62
C PHE A 168 9.35 -5.10 -14.53
N ASP A 169 8.76 -4.92 -15.71
CA ASP A 169 9.08 -3.82 -16.63
C ASP A 169 8.36 -2.53 -16.23
N ILE A 170 8.79 -1.95 -15.11
CA ILE A 170 8.18 -0.80 -14.43
C ILE A 170 9.12 0.40 -14.31
#